data_AF-A0A449AHY2-F1
#
_entry.id   AF-A0A449AHY2-F1
#
_cell.length_a   1.000
_cell.length_b   1.000
_cell.length_c   1.000
_cell.angle_alpha   90.00
_cell.angle_beta   90.00
_cell.angle_gamma   90.00
#
_symmetry.space_group_name_H-M   'P 1'
#
loop_
_entity.id
_entity.type
_entity.pdbx_description
1 polymer ?
#
loop_
_entity_poly.entity_id
_entity_poly.type
_entity_poly.pdbx_seq_one_letter_code
_entity_poly.pdbx_strand_id
1 'polypeptide(L)'
;MINNFLKNIIIELRKKHFYLMFLLGIIIFIVIIVTYFITRNKILTKDVFSLLTVSSMVCSLMFVIIFLIKKGFWNSISKSYRESKISVGSFKDERKMLKMSQIEKQAFREEIKKKNQEKINKPKMNNLVLFLNSIIFGILFITFLLIYLSI
;
A
#
# COMPACT_ATOMS: atom_id res chain seq x y z
N MET A 1 -24.48 2.24 10.33
CA MET A 1 -23.29 2.67 9.55
C MET A 1 -21.97 2.48 10.32
N ILE A 2 -21.88 2.91 11.59
CA ILE A 2 -20.70 2.74 12.46
C ILE A 2 -20.33 1.26 12.69
N ASN A 3 -21.31 0.38 12.94
CA ASN A 3 -21.04 -1.05 13.14
C ASN A 3 -20.39 -1.73 11.92
N ASN A 4 -20.77 -1.32 10.70
CA ASN A 4 -20.14 -1.85 9.48
C ASN A 4 -18.71 -1.33 9.30
N PHE A 5 -18.43 -0.10 9.73
CA PHE A 5 -17.09 0.47 9.68
C PHE A 5 -16.13 -0.23 10.65
N LEU A 6 -16.55 -0.42 11.90
CA LEU A 6 -15.77 -1.15 12.92
C LEU A 6 -15.51 -2.61 12.52
N LYS A 7 -16.53 -3.29 11.99
CA LYS A 7 -16.38 -4.65 11.47
C LYS A 7 -15.34 -4.72 10.35
N ASN A 8 -15.33 -3.74 9.45
CA ASN A 8 -14.34 -3.66 8.37
C ASN A 8 -12.91 -3.41 8.91
N ILE A 9 -12.74 -2.57 9.94
CA ILE A 9 -11.44 -2.36 10.59
C ILE A 9 -10.90 -3.67 11.17
N ILE A 10 -11.72 -4.39 11.94
CA ILE A 10 -11.32 -5.67 12.55
C ILE A 10 -10.90 -6.70 11.50
N ILE A 11 -11.64 -6.76 10.39
CA ILE A 11 -11.31 -7.64 9.27
C ILE A 11 -9.96 -7.26 8.64
N GLU A 12 -9.69 -5.97 8.42
CA GLU A 12 -8.42 -5.51 7.85
C GLU A 12 -7.23 -5.73 8.78
N LEU A 13 -7.40 -5.55 10.10
CA LEU A 13 -6.36 -5.81 11.10
C LEU A 13 -5.91 -7.28 11.11
N ARG A 14 -6.80 -8.22 10.75
CA ARG A 14 -6.47 -9.65 10.65
C ARG A 14 -5.74 -10.03 9.37
N LYS A 15 -5.62 -9.13 8.38
CA LYS A 15 -5.00 -9.47 7.09
C LYS A 15 -3.48 -9.41 7.18
N LYS A 16 -2.81 -10.38 6.55
CA LYS A 16 -1.34 -10.41 6.43
C LYS A 16 -0.75 -9.12 5.84
N HIS A 17 -1.43 -8.50 4.88
CA HIS A 17 -0.98 -7.25 4.26
C HIS A 17 -0.92 -6.08 5.27
N PHE A 18 -1.78 -6.06 6.29
CA PHE A 18 -1.73 -5.05 7.34
C PHE A 18 -0.42 -5.15 8.13
N TYR A 19 -0.10 -6.34 8.63
CA TYR A 19 1.14 -6.58 9.38
C TYR A 19 2.39 -6.34 8.54
N LEU A 20 2.36 -6.64 7.24
CA LEU A 20 3.49 -6.40 6.35
C LEU A 20 3.77 -4.90 6.18
N MET A 21 2.73 -4.08 6.02
CA MET A 21 2.89 -2.61 5.97
C MET A 21 3.30 -2.05 7.33
N PHE A 22 2.75 -2.58 8.42
CA PHE A 22 3.10 -2.18 9.77
C PHE A 22 4.58 -2.46 10.08
N LEU A 23 5.06 -3.66 9.76
CA LEU A 23 6.46 -4.06 9.90
C LEU A 23 7.38 -3.12 9.09
N LEU A 24 7.00 -2.78 7.86
CA LEU A 24 7.75 -1.83 7.04
C LEU A 24 7.87 -0.46 7.73
N GLY A 25 6.79 0.01 8.34
CA GLY A 25 6.81 1.24 9.15
C GLY A 25 7.74 1.15 10.35
N ILE A 26 7.72 0.02 11.08
CA ILE A 26 8.62 -0.23 12.22
C ILE A 26 10.08 -0.23 11.77
N ILE A 27 10.41 -0.88 10.67
CA ILE A 27 11.78 -0.93 10.15
C ILE A 27 12.29 0.49 9.88
N ILE A 28 11.49 1.32 9.20
CA ILE A 28 11.86 2.71 8.90
C ILE A 28 12.01 3.52 10.19
N PHE A 29 11.09 3.35 11.13
CA PHE A 29 11.15 4.00 12.44
C PHE A 29 12.46 3.67 13.18
N ILE A 30 12.82 2.39 13.24
CA ILE A 30 14.07 1.93 13.89
C ILE A 30 15.30 2.44 13.13
N VAL A 31 15.29 2.41 11.80
CA VAL A 31 16.42 2.89 10.99
C VAL A 31 16.71 4.36 11.30
N ILE A 32 15.68 5.22 11.36
CA ILE A 32 15.85 6.64 11.70
C ILE A 32 16.50 6.78 13.09
N ILE A 33 16.01 6.02 14.06
CA ILE A 33 16.55 6.02 15.42
C ILE A 33 18.02 5.61 15.42
N VAL A 34 18.35 4.46 14.84
CA VAL A 34 19.71 3.91 14.82
C VAL A 34 20.68 4.88 14.12
N THR A 35 20.29 5.46 12.97
CA THR A 35 21.13 6.45 12.28
C THR A 35 21.44 7.68 13.13
N TYR A 36 20.50 8.11 13.96
CA TYR A 36 20.71 9.23 14.87
C TYR A 36 21.69 8.89 16.00
N PHE A 37 21.53 7.72 16.62
CA PHE A 37 22.43 7.28 17.71
C PHE A 37 23.87 7.04 17.23
N ILE A 38 24.06 6.59 15.99
CA ILE A 38 25.41 6.41 15.42
C ILE A 38 26.12 7.77 15.22
N THR A 39 25.38 8.85 14.99
CA THR A 39 25.94 10.16 14.65
C THR A 39 26.14 11.10 15.84
N ARG A 40 25.63 10.76 17.04
CA ARG A 40 25.68 11.63 18.23
C ARG A 40 26.26 10.93 19.47
N ASN A 41 27.30 11.53 20.05
CA ASN A 41 27.99 11.01 21.25
C ASN A 41 27.42 11.49 22.60
N LYS A 42 26.56 12.52 22.61
CA LYS A 42 25.87 13.02 23.82
C LYS A 42 24.40 13.20 23.50
N ILE A 43 23.54 12.60 24.32
CA ILE A 43 22.11 12.51 24.07
C ILE A 43 21.38 12.95 25.32
N LEU A 44 20.63 14.05 25.22
CA LEU A 44 19.72 14.49 26.27
C LEU A 44 18.37 13.77 26.10
N THR A 45 17.63 13.60 27.18
CA THR A 45 16.27 13.00 27.15
C THR A 45 15.35 13.75 26.18
N LYS A 46 15.46 15.08 26.12
CA LYS A 46 14.73 15.94 25.19
C LYS A 46 15.03 15.62 23.71
N ASP A 47 16.28 15.27 23.40
CA ASP A 47 16.70 14.88 22.05
C ASP A 47 16.09 13.53 21.65
N VAL A 48 15.96 12.59 22.59
CA VAL A 48 15.32 11.29 22.35
C VAL A 48 13.84 11.46 21.99
N PHE A 49 13.09 12.27 22.75
CA PHE A 49 11.67 12.51 22.43
C PHE A 49 11.47 13.32 21.16
N SER A 50 12.38 14.25 20.85
CA SER A 50 12.40 14.94 19.55
C SER A 50 12.58 13.94 18.40
N LEU A 51 13.53 13.02 18.52
CA LEU A 51 13.79 11.96 17.54
C LEU A 51 12.58 11.02 17.35
N LEU A 52 11.95 10.58 18.44
CA LEU A 52 10.75 9.73 18.39
C LEU A 52 9.58 10.45 17.71
N THR A 53 9.42 11.75 17.98
CA THR A 53 8.43 12.62 17.33
C THR A 53 8.68 12.71 15.82
N VAL A 54 9.92 13.00 15.40
CA VAL A 54 10.26 13.08 13.97
C VAL A 54 10.07 11.73 13.28
N SER A 55 10.53 10.64 13.91
CA SER A 55 10.44 9.29 13.33
C SER A 55 8.99 8.85 13.11
N SER A 56 8.11 9.11 14.07
CA SER A 56 6.68 8.80 13.98
C SER A 56 5.96 9.68 12.96
N MET A 57 6.29 10.97 12.88
CA MET A 57 5.79 11.89 11.85
C MET A 57 6.16 11.42 10.45
N VAL A 58 7.43 11.08 10.22
CA VAL A 58 7.93 10.57 8.93
C VAL A 58 7.19 9.30 8.52
N CYS A 59 7.04 8.33 9.44
CA CYS A 59 6.31 7.09 9.17
C CYS A 59 4.85 7.36 8.81
N SER A 60 4.15 8.24 9.54
CA SER A 60 2.76 8.58 9.26
C SER A 60 2.60 9.24 7.88
N LEU A 61 3.43 10.25 7.58
CA LEU A 61 3.42 10.96 6.30
C LEU A 61 3.73 10.03 5.12
N MET A 62 4.68 9.11 5.28
CA MET A 62 5.00 8.15 4.25
C MET A 62 3.78 7.29 3.87
N PHE A 63 3.02 6.78 4.85
CA PHE A 63 1.80 6.03 4.55
C PHE A 63 0.71 6.89 3.90
N VAL A 64 0.58 8.16 4.26
CA VAL A 64 -0.33 9.11 3.59
C VAL A 64 0.09 9.31 2.13
N ILE A 65 1.38 9.52 1.87
CA ILE A 65 1.91 9.70 0.50
C ILE A 65 1.63 8.44 -0.33
N ILE A 66 1.95 7.25 0.20
CA ILE A 66 1.66 5.98 -0.49
C ILE A 66 0.16 5.84 -0.77
N PHE A 67 -0.70 6.24 0.17
CA PHE A 67 -2.15 6.23 -0.01
C PHE A 67 -2.60 7.18 -1.13
N LEU A 68 -2.09 8.42 -1.16
CA LEU A 68 -2.42 9.40 -2.20
C LEU A 68 -1.95 8.95 -3.59
N ILE A 69 -0.71 8.45 -3.68
CA ILE A 69 -0.15 7.90 -4.92
C ILE A 69 -1.01 6.73 -5.41
N LYS A 70 -1.37 5.81 -4.52
CA LYS A 70 -2.17 4.64 -4.88
C LYS A 70 -3.61 5.02 -5.29
N LYS A 71 -4.21 6.00 -4.62
CA LYS A 71 -5.59 6.43 -4.88
C LYS A 71 -5.72 7.25 -6.16
N GLY A 72 -4.83 8.23 -6.36
CA GLY A 72 -4.88 9.16 -7.49
C GLY A 72 -4.03 8.71 -8.68
N PHE A 73 -2.70 8.75 -8.51
CA PHE A 73 -1.76 8.60 -9.62
C PHE A 73 -1.75 7.19 -10.23
N TRP A 74 -1.64 6.16 -9.39
CA TRP A 74 -1.50 4.78 -9.85
C TRP A 74 -2.79 4.24 -10.48
N ASN A 75 -3.95 4.62 -9.94
CA ASN A 75 -5.23 4.21 -10.52
C ASN A 75 -5.45 4.83 -11.91
N SER A 76 -5.04 6.07 -12.13
CA SER A 76 -5.14 6.73 -13.44
C SER A 76 -4.26 6.06 -14.49
N ILE A 77 -2.97 5.85 -14.18
CA ILE A 77 -2.00 5.24 -15.10
C ILE A 77 -2.29 3.77 -15.36
N SER A 78 -2.60 3.01 -14.30
CA SER A 78 -2.85 1.57 -14.44
C SER A 78 -4.17 1.25 -15.12
N LYS A 79 -5.10 2.21 -15.23
CA LYS A 79 -6.37 2.03 -15.95
C LYS A 79 -6.11 1.88 -17.44
N SER A 80 -5.41 2.84 -18.05
CA SER A 80 -5.04 2.79 -19.48
C SER A 80 -4.25 1.54 -19.83
N TYR A 81 -3.30 1.14 -18.97
CA TYR A 81 -2.48 -0.06 -19.18
C TYR A 81 -3.24 -1.38 -18.95
N ARG A 82 -4.25 -1.40 -18.08
CA ARG A 82 -5.12 -2.58 -17.88
C ARG A 82 -6.09 -2.73 -19.04
N GLU A 83 -6.68 -1.64 -19.51
CA GLU A 83 -7.62 -1.64 -20.63
C GLU A 83 -6.94 -2.08 -21.94
N SER A 84 -5.69 -1.67 -22.17
CA SER A 84 -4.91 -2.14 -23.34
C SER A 84 -4.53 -3.62 -23.26
N LYS A 85 -4.25 -4.18 -22.08
CA LYS A 85 -4.01 -5.63 -21.91
C LYS A 85 -5.26 -6.50 -22.09
N ILE A 86 -6.46 -5.93 -21.99
CA ILE A 86 -7.71 -6.66 -22.27
C ILE A 86 -7.92 -6.79 -23.79
N SER A 87 -7.46 -5.80 -24.57
CA SER A 87 -7.67 -5.77 -26.03
C SER A 87 -6.61 -6.54 -26.81
N VAL A 88 -5.37 -6.63 -26.31
CA VAL A 88 -4.26 -7.30 -27.02
C VAL A 88 -3.89 -8.60 -26.32
N GLY A 89 -4.10 -9.73 -27.00
CA GLY A 89 -3.66 -11.05 -26.54
C GLY A 89 -2.12 -11.12 -26.45
N SER A 90 -1.58 -12.08 -25.69
CA SER A 90 -0.12 -12.23 -25.67
C SER A 90 0.38 -12.74 -27.03
N PHE A 91 1.63 -12.43 -27.39
CA PHE A 91 2.26 -12.94 -28.61
C PHE A 91 2.20 -14.49 -28.73
N LYS A 92 2.21 -15.18 -27.58
CA LYS A 92 2.05 -16.64 -27.50
C LYS A 92 0.63 -17.08 -27.87
N ASP A 93 -0.37 -16.30 -27.51
CA ASP A 93 -1.78 -16.57 -27.86
C ASP A 93 -2.05 -16.24 -29.33
N GLU A 94 -1.43 -15.19 -29.87
CA GLU A 94 -1.48 -14.89 -31.32
C GLU A 94 -0.87 -16.02 -32.16
N ARG A 95 0.27 -16.58 -31.75
CA ARG A 95 0.87 -17.75 -32.43
C ARG A 95 -0.04 -18.98 -32.43
N LYS A 96 -0.84 -19.19 -31.39
CA LYS A 96 -1.83 -20.27 -31.34
C LYS A 96 -3.01 -20.00 -32.28
N MET A 97 -3.47 -18.74 -32.30
CA MET A 97 -4.55 -18.30 -33.19
C MET A 97 -4.18 -18.48 -34.66
N LEU A 98 -2.92 -18.33 -35.07
CA LEU A 98 -2.50 -18.55 -36.47
C LEU A 98 -2.85 -19.94 -37.02
N LYS A 99 -2.95 -20.96 -36.16
CA LYS A 99 -3.26 -22.35 -36.54
C LYS A 99 -4.75 -22.70 -36.49
N MET A 100 -5.61 -21.75 -36.15
CA MET A 100 -7.04 -21.95 -35.91
C MET A 100 -7.90 -21.44 -37.06
N SER A 101 -9.09 -22.01 -37.22
CA SER A 101 -10.11 -21.51 -38.16
C SER A 101 -10.64 -20.13 -37.72
N GLN A 102 -11.33 -19.40 -38.61
CA GLN A 102 -11.89 -18.08 -38.26
C GLN A 102 -12.90 -18.13 -37.11
N ILE A 103 -13.71 -19.20 -37.04
CA ILE A 103 -14.71 -19.40 -35.98
C ILE A 103 -14.03 -19.71 -34.65
N GLU A 104 -13.01 -20.57 -34.66
CA GLU A 104 -12.20 -20.89 -33.47
C GLU A 104 -11.44 -19.66 -32.95
N LYS A 105 -10.91 -18.81 -33.85
CA LYS A 105 -10.24 -17.55 -33.46
C LYS A 105 -11.17 -16.62 -32.69
N GLN A 106 -12.44 -16.54 -33.09
CA GLN A 106 -13.43 -15.70 -32.40
C GLN A 106 -13.72 -16.24 -30.99
N ALA A 107 -14.01 -17.54 -30.88
CA ALA A 107 -14.24 -18.19 -29.58
C ALA A 107 -13.02 -18.06 -28.64
N PHE A 108 -11.81 -18.26 -29.16
CA PHE A 108 -10.58 -18.15 -28.38
C PHE A 108 -10.31 -16.72 -27.86
N ARG A 109 -10.67 -15.69 -28.64
CA ARG A 109 -10.57 -14.28 -28.22
C ARG A 109 -11.54 -13.95 -27.09
N GLU A 110 -12.76 -14.48 -27.14
CA GLU A 110 -13.74 -14.29 -26.06
C GLU A 110 -13.30 -14.95 -24.76
N GLU A 111 -12.72 -16.15 -24.84
CA GLU A 111 -12.20 -16.89 -23.69
C GLU A 111 -11.01 -16.15 -23.04
N ILE A 112 -10.08 -15.62 -23.85
CA ILE A 112 -8.98 -14.78 -23.36
C ILE A 112 -9.50 -13.52 -22.67
N LYS A 113 -10.50 -12.85 -23.27
CA LYS A 113 -11.12 -11.66 -22.68
C LYS A 113 -11.73 -11.97 -21.30
N LYS A 114 -12.50 -13.06 -21.19
CA LYS A 114 -13.09 -13.50 -19.91
C LYS A 114 -12.01 -13.79 -18.86
N LYS A 115 -10.98 -14.56 -19.23
CA LYS A 115 -9.87 -14.90 -18.33
C LYS A 115 -9.06 -13.68 -17.88
N ASN A 116 -8.90 -12.68 -18.75
CA ASN A 116 -8.22 -11.43 -18.43
C ASN A 116 -9.09 -10.52 -17.55
N GLN A 117 -10.40 -10.48 -17.77
CA GLN A 117 -11.35 -9.79 -16.88
C GLN A 117 -11.31 -10.36 -15.46
N GLU A 118 -11.32 -11.69 -15.31
CA GLU A 118 -11.23 -12.34 -13.98
C GLU A 118 -9.94 -11.98 -13.22
N LYS A 119 -8.80 -11.94 -13.91
CA LYS A 119 -7.51 -11.53 -13.31
C LYS A 119 -7.52 -10.08 -12.84
N ILE A 120 -8.25 -9.21 -13.54
CA ILE A 120 -8.36 -7.78 -13.23
C ILE A 120 -9.28 -7.52 -12.05
N ASN A 121 -10.31 -8.36 -11.90
CA ASN A 121 -11.30 -8.34 -10.81
C ASN A 121 -10.80 -8.92 -9.49
N LYS A 122 -9.56 -9.42 -9.43
CA LYS A 122 -8.96 -9.85 -8.16
C LYS A 122 -9.02 -8.71 -7.13
N PRO A 123 -9.43 -9.00 -5.88
CA PRO A 123 -9.56 -7.99 -4.85
C PRO A 123 -8.20 -7.32 -4.62
N LYS A 124 -8.13 -6.01 -4.92
CA LYS A 124 -6.94 -5.21 -4.63
C LYS A 124 -6.82 -5.00 -3.12
N MET A 125 -5.58 -4.83 -2.64
CA MET A 125 -5.34 -4.42 -1.26
C MET A 125 -6.21 -3.19 -0.94
N ASN A 126 -7.02 -3.28 0.12
CA ASN A 126 -7.88 -2.19 0.52
C ASN A 126 -7.02 -0.99 0.98
N ASN A 127 -7.42 0.22 0.59
CA ASN A 127 -6.73 1.43 1.00
C ASN A 127 -6.88 1.70 2.51
N LEU A 128 -7.87 1.06 3.14
CA LEU A 128 -8.08 1.09 4.59
C LEU A 128 -6.83 0.61 5.37
N VAL A 129 -6.04 -0.30 4.80
CA VAL A 129 -4.78 -0.76 5.41
C VAL A 129 -3.76 0.38 5.58
N LEU A 130 -3.59 1.21 4.55
CA LEU A 130 -2.65 2.34 4.58
C LEU A 130 -3.15 3.44 5.53
N PHE A 131 -4.45 3.68 5.53
CA PHE A 131 -5.09 4.63 6.43
C PHE A 131 -4.92 4.24 7.90
N LEU A 132 -5.18 2.98 8.26
CA LEU A 132 -4.99 2.49 9.63
C LEU A 132 -3.53 2.60 10.09
N ASN A 133 -2.56 2.24 9.25
CA ASN A 133 -1.14 2.37 9.59
C ASN A 133 -0.75 3.84 9.80
N SER A 134 -1.21 4.76 8.94
CA SER A 134 -1.00 6.20 9.13
C SER A 134 -1.56 6.72 10.46
N ILE A 135 -2.76 6.26 10.86
CA ILE A 135 -3.36 6.63 12.15
C ILE A 135 -2.50 6.13 13.31
N ILE A 136 -2.04 4.87 13.28
CA ILE A 136 -1.22 4.31 14.37
C ILE A 136 0.04 5.14 14.59
N PHE A 137 0.78 5.44 13.52
CA PHE A 137 1.98 6.29 13.63
C PHE A 137 1.63 7.75 13.95
N GLY A 138 0.45 8.23 13.55
CA GLY A 138 -0.07 9.55 13.93
C GLY A 138 -0.37 9.67 15.43
N ILE A 139 -0.95 8.64 16.04
CA ILE A 139 -1.17 8.56 17.48
C ILE A 139 0.18 8.58 18.22
N LEU A 140 1.15 7.77 17.76
CA LEU A 140 2.50 7.78 18.31
C LEU A 140 3.14 9.18 18.24
N PHE A 141 3.02 9.85 17.10
CA PHE A 141 3.49 11.23 16.93
C PHE A 141 2.88 12.19 17.95
N ILE A 142 1.55 12.17 18.12
CA ILE A 142 0.87 13.02 19.10
C ILE A 142 1.38 12.71 20.52
N THR A 143 1.51 11.43 20.87
CA THR A 143 1.99 11.05 22.22
C THR A 143 3.41 11.53 22.49
N PHE A 144 4.34 11.36 21.55
CA PHE A 144 5.73 11.81 21.74
C PHE A 144 5.83 13.33 21.74
N LEU A 145 5.03 14.02 20.92
CA LEU A 145 4.97 15.48 20.90
C LEU A 145 4.48 16.04 22.24
N LEU A 146 3.42 15.47 22.82
CA LEU A 146 2.91 15.89 24.13
C LEU A 146 3.95 15.69 25.23
N ILE A 147 4.66 14.55 25.22
CA ILE A 147 5.73 14.30 26.19
C ILE A 147 6.88 15.29 25.99
N TYR A 148 7.30 15.52 24.74
CA TYR A 148 8.35 16.48 24.41
C TYR A 148 8.03 17.91 24.89
N LEU A 149 6.77 18.34 24.75
CA LEU A 149 6.32 19.65 25.21
C LEU A 149 6.23 19.77 26.73
N SER A 150 6.15 18.62 27.42
CA SER A 150 6.03 18.57 28.89
C SER A 150 7.39 18.52 29.61
N ILE A 151 8.50 18.30 28.87
CA ILE A 151 9.89 18.20 29.37
C ILE A 151 10.69 19.42 28.95
#